data_AF-A0A059UI21-F1
#
_entry.id   AF-A0A059UI21-F1
#
_cell.length_a   1.000
_cell.length_b   1.000
_cell.length_c   1.000
_cell.angle_alpha   90.00
_cell.angle_beta   90.00
_cell.angle_gamma   90.00
#
_symmetry.space_group_name_H-M   'P 1'
#
loop_
_entity.id
_entity.type
_entity.pdbx_description
1 polymer ?
#
loop_
_entity_poly.entity_id
_entity_poly.type
_entity_poly.pdbx_seq_one_letter_code
_entity_poly.pdbx_strand_id
1 'polypeptide(L)' 'MSGLSVFILIALVLSVIIDVLNNSKVEAACKENCRQYCQAKGARNGKCINSNCKCYY' A
#
# COMPACT_ATOMS: atom_id res chain seq x y z
N MET A 1 23.06 5.57 31.94
CA MET A 1 21.93 4.66 31.64
C MET A 1 20.78 5.37 30.91
N SER A 2 20.66 6.70 30.94
CA SER A 2 19.50 7.43 30.39
C SER A 2 19.42 7.54 28.86
N GLY A 3 20.55 7.54 28.14
CA GLY A 3 20.53 7.65 26.69
C GLY A 3 20.01 6.38 26.01
N LEU A 4 20.51 5.22 26.45
CA LEU A 4 20.20 3.92 25.83
C LEU A 4 18.71 3.58 25.91
N SER A 5 18.08 3.84 27.06
CA SER A 5 16.64 3.62 27.25
C SER A 5 15.80 4.51 26.33
N VAL A 6 16.20 5.75 26.10
CA VAL A 6 15.51 6.66 25.16
C VAL A 6 15.60 6.14 23.73
N PHE A 7 16.78 5.70 23.28
CA PHE A 7 16.95 5.12 21.94
C PHE A 7 16.08 3.87 21.74
N ILE A 8 15.99 3.00 22.75
CA ILE A 8 15.15 1.79 22.68
C ILE A 8 13.67 2.17 22.54
N LEU A 9 13.20 3.14 23.34
CA LEU A 9 11.81 3.61 23.27
C LEU A 9 11.48 4.20 21.90
N ILE A 10 12.38 5.01 21.33
CA ILE A 10 12.20 5.58 20.00
C ILE A 10 12.15 4.47 18.94
N ALA A 11 13.05 3.49 19.01
CA ALA A 11 13.08 2.37 18.07
C ALA A 11 11.77 1.57 18.11
N LEU A 12 11.23 1.30 19.30
CA LEU A 12 9.94 0.61 19.47
C LEU A 12 8.79 1.40 18.84
N VAL A 13 8.72 2.71 19.09
CA VAL A 13 7.69 3.58 18.51
C VAL A 13 7.79 3.59 16.98
N LEU A 14 9.01 3.71 16.43
CA LEU A 14 9.24 3.66 14.99
C LEU A 14 8.83 2.31 14.39
N SER A 15 9.13 1.18 15.04
CA SER A 15 8.70 -0.14 14.57
C SER A 15 7.19 -0.26 14.52
N VAL A 16 6.47 0.23 15.53
CA VAL A 16 4.99 0.25 15.54
C VAL A 16 4.45 1.14 14.44
N ILE A 17 5.02 2.32 14.21
CA ILE A 17 4.61 3.23 13.13
C ILE A 17 4.82 2.56 11.76
N ILE A 18 5.96 1.89 11.54
CA ILE A 18 6.27 1.17 10.29
C ILE A 18 5.30 0.01 10.07
N ASP A 19 4.96 -0.75 11.11
CA ASP A 19 3.97 -1.83 11.03
C ASP A 19 2.60 -1.27 10.66
N VAL A 20 2.13 -0.24 11.38
CA VAL A 20 0.85 0.43 11.08
C VAL A 20 0.85 0.99 9.67
N LEU A 21 1.95 1.57 9.18
CA LEU A 21 2.08 2.10 7.82
C LEU A 21 2.19 1.01 6.75
N ASN A 22 2.72 -0.18 7.06
CA ASN A 22 2.75 -1.31 6.12
C ASN A 22 1.43 -2.08 6.12
N ASN A 23 0.76 -2.23 7.26
CA ASN A 23 -0.63 -2.68 7.31
C ASN A 23 -1.56 -1.66 6.63
N SER A 24 -1.30 -0.36 6.87
CA SER A 24 -1.93 0.77 6.16
C SER A 24 -1.26 1.10 4.84
N LYS A 25 -0.38 0.24 4.32
CA LYS A 25 -0.37 -0.04 2.90
C LYS A 25 -1.58 -0.94 2.69
N VAL A 26 -2.75 -0.37 3.07
CA VAL A 26 -3.99 -0.51 2.35
C VAL A 26 -3.52 -0.67 0.94
N GLU A 27 -3.76 -1.85 0.40
CA GLU A 27 -4.41 -2.00 -0.88
C GLU A 27 -5.00 -0.64 -1.27
N ALA A 28 -4.15 0.27 -1.73
CA ALA A 28 -4.53 1.58 -2.17
C ALA A 28 -5.34 1.20 -3.37
N ALA A 29 -6.65 1.24 -3.12
CA ALA A 29 -7.55 0.23 -3.60
C ALA A 29 -7.29 0.10 -5.07
N CYS A 30 -6.82 -1.07 -5.51
CA CYS A 30 -7.25 -1.43 -6.82
C CYS A 30 -8.75 -1.35 -6.69
N LYS A 31 -9.37 -0.33 -7.32
CA LYS A 31 -10.83 -0.28 -7.39
C LYS A 31 -11.21 -1.72 -7.68
N GLU A 32 -12.03 -2.33 -6.82
CA GLU A 32 -12.35 -3.77 -6.80
C GLU A 32 -12.65 -4.31 -8.21
N ASN A 33 -12.97 -3.38 -9.11
CA ASN A 33 -13.33 -3.53 -10.50
C ASN A 33 -12.29 -2.96 -11.49
N CYS A 34 -10.97 -3.00 -11.22
CA CYS A 34 -9.94 -2.48 -12.15
C CYS A 34 -10.07 -3.09 -13.56
N ARG A 35 -10.28 -4.41 -13.61
CA ARG A 35 -10.54 -5.12 -14.86
C ARG A 35 -11.79 -4.60 -15.56
N GLN A 36 -12.92 -4.46 -14.85
CA GLN A 36 -14.18 -3.96 -15.44
C GLN A 36 -14.07 -2.49 -15.85
N TYR A 37 -13.39 -1.65 -15.08
CA TYR A 37 -13.10 -0.26 -15.42
C TYR A 37 -12.32 -0.15 -16.74
N CYS A 38 -11.29 -0.98 -16.89
CA CYS A 38 -10.51 -1.02 -18.13
C CYS A 38 -11.34 -1.56 -19.31
N GLN A 39 -12.12 -2.62 -19.10
CA GLN A 39 -13.00 -3.17 -20.14
C GLN A 39 -14.09 -2.18 -20.57
N ALA A 40 -14.68 -1.42 -19.63
CA ALA A 40 -15.63 -0.36 -19.94
C ALA A 40 -15.01 0.78 -20.76
N LYS A 41 -13.69 0.98 -20.66
CA LYS A 41 -12.92 1.94 -21.46
C LYS A 41 -12.45 1.39 -22.81
N GLY A 42 -12.77 0.14 -23.15
CA GLY A 42 -12.35 -0.51 -24.40
C GLY A 42 -10.98 -1.16 -24.35
N ALA A 43 -10.35 -1.27 -23.17
CA ALA A 43 -9.12 -2.05 -23.03
C ALA A 43 -9.43 -3.55 -22.91
N ARG A 44 -8.58 -4.41 -23.49
CA ARG A 44 -8.74 -5.87 -23.42
C ARG A 44 -8.69 -6.39 -21.99
N ASN A 45 -7.86 -5.81 -21.13
CA ASN A 45 -7.73 -6.21 -19.74
C ASN A 45 -7.24 -5.07 -18.82
N GLY A 46 -7.50 -5.19 -17.52
CA GLY A 46 -6.94 -4.34 -16.49
C GLY A 46 -6.18 -5.19 -15.47
N LYS A 47 -4.97 -4.77 -15.08
CA LYS A 47 -4.22 -5.41 -13.97
C LYS A 47 -3.88 -4.39 -12.91
N CYS A 48 -3.94 -4.83 -11.66
CA CYS A 48 -3.38 -4.06 -10.56
C CYS A 48 -1.87 -4.23 -10.51
N ILE A 49 -1.12 -3.14 -10.62
CA ILE A 49 0.32 -3.15 -10.44
C ILE A 49 0.67 -2.01 -9.50
N ASN A 50 1.27 -2.33 -8.35
CA ASN A 50 1.67 -1.35 -7.35
C ASN A 50 0.55 -0.36 -6.98
N SER A 51 -0.63 -0.88 -6.62
CA SER A 51 -1.82 -0.09 -6.28
C SER A 51 -2.38 0.81 -7.39
N ASN A 52 -1.90 0.63 -8.63
CA ASN A 52 -2.39 1.34 -9.80
C ASN A 52 -3.08 0.37 -10.75
N CYS A 53 -4.27 0.75 -11.21
CA CYS A 53 -4.96 0.02 -12.26
C CYS A 53 -4.34 0.35 -13.62
N LYS A 54 -3.63 -0.59 -14.23
CA LYS A 54 -3.10 -0.45 -15.60
C LYS A 54 -4.04 -1.14 -16.59
N CYS A 55 -4.53 -0.36 -17.56
CA CYS A 55 -5.32 -0.87 -18.68
C CYS A 55 -4.40 -1.25 -19.85
N TYR A 56 -4.63 -2.44 -20.40
CA TYR A 56 -3.94 -2.97 -21.58
C TYR A 56 -4.95 -3.04 -22.72
N TYR A 57 -4.75 -2.17 -23.71
CA TYR A 57 -5.59 -2.10 -24.90
C TYR A 57 -5.25 -3.24 -25.87
#